data_AF-A0A953QG95-F1
#
_entry.id   AF-A0A953QG95-F1
#
_cell.length_a   1.000
_cell.length_b   1.000
_cell.length_c   1.000
_cell.angle_alpha   90.00
_cell.angle_beta   90.00
_cell.angle_gamma   90.00
#
_symmetry.space_group_name_H-M   'P 1'
#
loop_
_entity.id
_entity.type
_entity.pdbx_description
1 polymer ?
#
loop_
_entity_poly.entity_id
_entity_poly.type
_entity_poly.pdbx_seq_one_letter_code
_entity_poly.pdbx_strand_id
1 'polypeptide(L)'
;MKVLALIFFALVARGQSVTAEWDISQTIAALSAHAKRVKPILDQLTPQEWVAKGAPQTYVTQWKGAEDELGYLVGSAQALEKQPEKLTVALDTYFRLQSLELRLNSLVDGVRNYQNPAVGDLLIGVLAENSSNRDKLRQYITDLATTKEKEFEIVDKEAQRCRGSISRQPAPKPAAPAKKQ
;
A
#
# COMPACT_ATOMS: atom_id res chain seq x y z
N MET A 1 16.76 -5.21 60.89
CA MET A 1 16.95 -4.33 59.72
C MET A 1 16.11 -4.87 58.58
N LYS A 2 15.04 -4.17 58.19
CA LYS A 2 14.11 -4.58 57.13
C LYS A 2 14.70 -4.19 55.77
N VAL A 3 14.92 -5.16 54.87
CA VAL A 3 15.32 -4.88 53.48
C VAL A 3 14.05 -4.73 52.65
N LEU A 4 13.82 -3.51 52.17
CA LEU A 4 12.72 -3.11 51.31
C LEU A 4 13.09 -3.49 49.87
N ALA A 5 12.47 -4.53 49.31
CA ALA A 5 12.62 -4.89 47.90
C ALA A 5 11.58 -4.11 47.07
N LEU A 6 12.01 -3.02 46.44
CA LEU A 6 11.23 -2.30 45.42
C LEU A 6 11.36 -3.06 44.09
N ILE A 7 10.32 -3.78 43.70
CA ILE A 7 10.20 -4.38 42.37
C ILE A 7 9.77 -3.28 41.40
N PHE A 8 10.70 -2.84 40.56
CA PHE A 8 10.41 -2.01 39.39
C PHE A 8 9.84 -2.90 38.28
N PHE A 9 8.51 -2.90 38.12
CA PHE A 9 7.88 -3.43 36.91
C PHE A 9 8.08 -2.42 35.78
N ALA A 10 9.09 -2.64 34.94
CA ALA A 10 9.20 -1.96 33.66
C ALA A 10 8.11 -2.50 32.73
N LEU A 11 7.03 -1.75 32.60
CA LEU A 11 5.97 -2.01 31.62
C LEU A 11 6.54 -1.72 30.23
N VAL A 12 7.00 -2.76 29.52
CA VAL A 12 7.33 -2.65 28.10
C VAL A 12 6.03 -2.45 27.35
N ALA A 13 5.72 -1.21 26.99
CA ALA A 13 4.70 -0.90 26.01
C ALA A 13 5.12 -1.55 24.69
N ARG A 14 4.55 -2.72 24.36
CA ARG A 14 4.59 -3.26 23.00
C ARG A 14 3.75 -2.34 22.13
N GLY A 15 4.40 -1.32 21.57
CA GLY A 15 3.87 -0.67 20.37
C GLY A 15 3.58 -1.78 19.38
N GLN A 16 2.34 -1.90 18.95
CA GLN A 16 1.96 -2.77 17.84
C GLN A 16 2.77 -2.30 16.65
N SER A 17 3.92 -2.93 16.41
CA SER A 17 4.64 -2.76 15.17
C SER A 17 3.66 -3.18 14.09
N VAL A 18 3.25 -2.23 13.24
CA VAL A 18 2.78 -2.51 11.88
C VAL A 18 3.54 -3.73 11.40
N THR A 19 2.83 -4.74 10.87
CA THR A 19 3.41 -5.92 10.18
C THR A 19 4.85 -5.61 9.78
N ALA A 20 5.81 -6.21 10.48
CA ALA A 20 7.16 -5.64 10.59
C ALA A 20 7.68 -5.23 9.21
N GLU A 21 8.31 -4.06 9.08
CA GLU A 21 8.67 -3.43 7.80
C GLU A 21 9.38 -4.38 6.78
N TRP A 22 10.08 -5.39 7.30
CA TRP A 22 10.69 -6.45 6.50
C TRP A 22 9.66 -7.38 5.80
N ASP A 23 8.52 -7.65 6.42
CA ASP A 23 7.44 -8.53 5.91
C ASP A 23 6.67 -7.84 4.77
N ILE A 24 6.45 -6.53 4.86
CA ILE A 24 5.82 -5.78 3.76
C ILE A 24 6.77 -5.64 2.57
N SER A 25 8.06 -5.40 2.79
CA SER A 25 9.05 -5.31 1.71
C SER A 25 9.10 -6.59 0.88
N GLN A 26 9.04 -7.76 1.53
CA GLN A 26 8.95 -9.07 0.84
C GLN A 26 7.64 -9.22 0.07
N THR A 27 6.53 -8.77 0.65
CA THR A 27 5.21 -8.80 0.00
C THR A 27 5.19 -7.93 -1.25
N ILE A 28 5.77 -6.72 -1.21
CA ILE A 28 5.82 -5.81 -2.36
C ILE A 28 6.73 -6.36 -3.46
N ALA A 29 7.90 -6.89 -3.09
CA ALA A 29 8.81 -7.53 -4.03
C ALA A 29 8.15 -8.72 -4.73
N ALA A 30 7.39 -9.54 -3.99
CA ALA A 30 6.59 -10.62 -4.54
C ALA A 30 5.53 -10.08 -5.51
N LEU A 31 4.74 -9.08 -5.12
CA LEU A 31 3.75 -8.43 -6.00
C LEU A 31 4.38 -7.96 -7.32
N SER A 32 5.52 -7.29 -7.26
CA SER A 32 6.28 -6.80 -8.42
C SER A 32 6.77 -7.95 -9.30
N ALA A 33 7.31 -9.01 -8.71
CA ALA A 33 7.73 -10.21 -9.44
C ALA A 33 6.55 -10.93 -10.11
N HIS A 34 5.42 -11.06 -9.43
CA HIS A 34 4.19 -11.63 -9.98
C HIS A 34 3.66 -10.81 -11.16
N ALA A 35 3.57 -9.48 -11.02
CA ALA A 35 3.18 -8.61 -12.12
C ALA A 35 4.06 -8.82 -13.36
N LYS A 36 5.39 -8.89 -13.18
CA LYS A 36 6.33 -9.16 -14.28
C LYS A 36 6.10 -10.52 -14.97
N ARG A 37 5.60 -11.53 -14.26
CA ARG A 37 5.24 -12.84 -14.85
C ARG A 37 4.00 -12.79 -15.75
N VAL A 38 3.14 -11.77 -15.60
CA VAL A 38 1.97 -11.56 -16.48
C VAL A 38 2.38 -11.08 -17.87
N LYS A 39 3.41 -10.24 -17.96
CA LYS A 39 3.87 -9.62 -19.23
C LYS A 39 4.09 -10.63 -20.37
N PRO A 40 4.88 -11.71 -20.21
CA PRO A 40 5.10 -12.66 -21.30
C PRO A 40 3.82 -13.40 -21.73
N ILE A 41 2.80 -13.48 -20.88
CA ILE A 41 1.52 -14.08 -21.24
C ILE A 41 0.70 -13.08 -22.08
N LEU A 42 0.65 -11.82 -21.66
CA LEU A 42 0.01 -10.75 -22.44
C LEU A 42 0.65 -10.57 -23.83
N ASP A 43 1.98 -10.73 -23.92
CA ASP A 43 2.73 -10.64 -25.18
C ASP A 43 2.41 -11.77 -26.18
N GLN A 44 1.92 -12.91 -25.69
CA GLN A 44 1.51 -14.03 -26.52
C GLN A 44 0.07 -13.92 -27.02
N LEU A 45 -0.71 -12.97 -26.48
CA LEU A 45 -2.08 -12.77 -26.93
C LEU A 45 -2.06 -12.10 -28.30
N THR A 46 -2.97 -12.53 -29.18
CA THR A 46 -3.11 -11.96 -30.53
C THR A 46 -4.49 -11.34 -30.78
N PRO A 47 -4.91 -10.30 -30.02
CA PRO A 47 -6.26 -9.72 -30.15
C PRO A 47 -6.63 -9.26 -31.56
N GLN A 48 -5.66 -8.81 -32.36
CA GLN A 48 -5.90 -8.41 -33.75
C GLN A 48 -6.29 -9.63 -34.62
N GLU A 49 -5.69 -10.80 -34.38
CA GLU A 49 -6.08 -12.04 -35.05
C GLU A 49 -7.45 -12.51 -34.58
N TRP A 50 -7.79 -12.28 -33.31
CA TRP A 50 -9.14 -12.60 -32.80
C TRP A 50 -10.20 -11.78 -33.53
N VAL A 51 -9.94 -10.49 -33.76
CA VAL A 51 -10.83 -9.62 -34.55
C VAL A 51 -10.96 -10.13 -35.98
N ALA A 52 -9.86 -10.56 -36.61
CA ALA A 52 -9.91 -11.18 -37.95
C ALA A 52 -10.76 -12.46 -37.99
N LYS A 53 -10.91 -13.16 -36.85
CA LYS A 53 -11.80 -14.31 -36.66
C LYS A 53 -13.23 -13.94 -36.22
N GLY A 54 -13.58 -12.65 -36.21
CA GLY A 54 -14.92 -12.16 -35.86
C GLY A 54 -15.10 -11.75 -34.40
N ALA A 55 -14.02 -11.62 -33.62
CA ALA A 55 -14.11 -11.08 -32.27
C ALA A 55 -14.39 -9.56 -32.27
N PRO A 56 -15.09 -9.03 -31.26
CA PRO A 56 -15.25 -7.58 -31.09
C PRO A 56 -13.91 -6.84 -30.96
N GLN A 57 -13.84 -5.64 -31.57
CA GLN A 57 -12.67 -4.75 -31.47
C GLN A 57 -12.32 -4.36 -30.02
N THR A 58 -13.28 -4.48 -29.10
CA THR A 58 -13.10 -4.21 -27.67
C THR A 58 -12.00 -5.05 -27.04
N TYR A 59 -11.72 -6.27 -27.53
CA TYR A 59 -10.63 -7.10 -27.02
C TYR A 59 -9.25 -6.46 -27.24
N VAL A 60 -9.06 -5.74 -28.36
CA VAL A 60 -7.81 -5.00 -28.61
C VAL A 60 -7.64 -3.88 -27.59
N THR A 61 -8.72 -3.17 -27.28
CA THR A 61 -8.71 -2.09 -26.26
C THR A 61 -8.50 -2.64 -24.85
N GLN A 62 -9.15 -3.76 -24.51
CA GLN A 62 -8.99 -4.43 -23.22
C GLN A 62 -7.56 -4.94 -23.02
N TRP A 63 -6.95 -5.51 -24.06
CA TRP A 63 -5.58 -5.99 -24.03
C TRP A 63 -4.58 -4.85 -23.78
N LYS A 64 -4.67 -3.77 -24.57
CA LYS A 64 -3.85 -2.57 -24.33
C LYS A 64 -4.03 -2.00 -22.93
N GLY A 65 -5.28 -1.94 -22.47
CA GLY A 65 -5.58 -1.50 -21.11
C GLY A 65 -4.95 -2.40 -20.04
N ALA A 66 -4.87 -3.71 -20.27
CA ALA A 66 -4.19 -4.64 -19.36
C ALA A 66 -2.67 -4.44 -19.36
N GLU A 67 -2.07 -4.19 -20.54
CA GLU A 67 -0.64 -3.84 -20.64
C GLU A 67 -0.31 -2.54 -19.90
N ASP A 68 -1.12 -1.49 -20.11
CA ASP A 68 -0.95 -0.21 -19.43
C ASP A 68 -1.06 -0.37 -17.90
N GLU A 69 -2.10 -1.07 -17.43
CA GLU A 69 -2.32 -1.31 -16.00
C GLU A 69 -1.19 -2.14 -15.37
N LEU A 70 -0.65 -3.09 -16.12
CA LEU A 70 0.51 -3.85 -15.68
C LEU A 70 1.73 -2.94 -15.50
N GLY A 71 1.98 -2.02 -16.43
CA GLY A 71 3.02 -1.01 -16.30
C GLY A 71 2.83 -0.12 -15.07
N TYR A 72 1.60 0.36 -14.85
CA TYR A 72 1.27 1.18 -13.69
C TYR A 72 1.45 0.43 -12.37
N LEU A 73 1.04 -0.83 -12.28
CA LEU A 73 1.23 -1.66 -11.10
C LEU A 73 2.72 -1.85 -10.77
N VAL A 74 3.55 -2.13 -11.77
CA VAL A 74 5.00 -2.27 -11.56
C VAL A 74 5.60 -0.95 -11.06
N GLY A 75 5.19 0.18 -11.64
CA GLY A 75 5.63 1.51 -11.20
C GLY A 75 5.19 1.85 -9.77
N SER A 76 3.93 1.60 -9.42
CA SER A 76 3.38 1.87 -8.09
C SER A 76 4.02 0.97 -7.04
N ALA A 77 4.24 -0.32 -7.34
CA ALA A 77 4.94 -1.24 -6.45
C ALA A 77 6.37 -0.76 -6.15
N GLN A 78 7.12 -0.32 -7.17
CA GLN A 78 8.46 0.28 -6.96
C GLN A 78 8.41 1.57 -6.15
N ALA A 79 7.37 2.39 -6.32
CA ALA A 79 7.19 3.59 -5.52
C ALA A 79 6.91 3.25 -4.05
N LEU A 80 6.14 2.18 -3.81
CA LEU A 80 5.82 1.68 -2.47
C LEU A 80 7.04 1.08 -1.78
N GLU A 81 7.90 0.33 -2.51
CA GLU A 81 9.19 -0.15 -1.98
C GLU A 81 10.07 0.99 -1.47
N LYS A 82 10.03 2.15 -2.14
CA LYS A 82 10.83 3.33 -1.77
C LYS A 82 10.21 4.15 -0.64
N GLN A 83 8.90 4.05 -0.44
CA GLN A 83 8.11 4.90 0.44
C GLN A 83 7.00 4.07 1.13
N PRO A 84 7.37 3.03 1.91
CA PRO A 84 6.40 2.10 2.50
C PRO A 84 5.39 2.82 3.42
N GLU A 85 5.84 3.82 4.17
CA GLU A 85 5.05 4.58 5.13
C GLU A 85 4.01 5.53 4.50
N LYS A 86 4.01 5.70 3.17
CA LYS A 86 3.05 6.53 2.46
C LYS A 86 1.76 5.77 2.15
N LEU A 87 0.74 6.02 2.96
CA LEU A 87 -0.59 5.42 2.80
C LEU A 87 -1.18 5.62 1.39
N THR A 88 -0.97 6.78 0.77
CA THR A 88 -1.45 7.06 -0.59
C THR A 88 -0.79 6.17 -1.64
N VAL A 89 0.50 5.87 -1.49
CA VAL A 89 1.25 4.99 -2.41
C VAL A 89 0.82 3.54 -2.22
N ALA A 90 0.55 3.13 -0.98
CA ALA A 90 0.02 1.80 -0.68
C ALA A 90 -1.37 1.59 -1.29
N LEU A 91 -2.26 2.58 -1.15
CA LEU A 91 -3.60 2.57 -1.75
C LEU A 91 -3.56 2.54 -3.28
N ASP A 92 -2.74 3.39 -3.92
CA ASP A 92 -2.59 3.38 -5.38
C ASP A 92 -2.14 1.99 -5.86
N THR A 93 -1.11 1.42 -5.24
CA THR A 93 -0.62 0.07 -5.58
C THR A 93 -1.72 -0.99 -5.46
N TYR A 94 -2.54 -0.92 -4.42
CA TYR A 94 -3.66 -1.84 -4.23
C TYR A 94 -4.72 -1.69 -5.33
N PHE A 95 -5.10 -0.47 -5.69
CA PHE A 95 -6.10 -0.23 -6.74
C PHE A 95 -5.58 -0.59 -8.14
N ARG A 96 -4.29 -0.38 -8.42
CA ARG A 96 -3.64 -0.85 -9.65
C ARG A 96 -3.69 -2.37 -9.76
N LEU A 97 -3.43 -3.07 -8.66
CA LEU A 97 -3.52 -4.52 -8.61
C LEU A 97 -4.95 -5.00 -8.91
N GLN A 98 -5.96 -4.43 -8.26
CA GLN A 98 -7.36 -4.79 -8.52
C GLN A 98 -7.80 -4.48 -9.96
N SER A 99 -7.36 -3.34 -10.50
CA SER A 99 -7.66 -2.94 -11.87
C SER A 99 -7.06 -3.93 -12.87
N LEU A 100 -5.82 -4.38 -12.64
CA LEU A 100 -5.19 -5.39 -13.47
C LEU A 100 -5.94 -6.72 -13.41
N GLU A 101 -6.32 -7.18 -12.21
CA GLU A 101 -7.12 -8.41 -12.03
C GLU A 101 -8.43 -8.36 -12.84
N LEU A 102 -9.16 -7.25 -12.78
CA LEU A 102 -10.40 -7.07 -13.53
C LEU A 102 -10.19 -7.10 -15.05
N ARG A 103 -9.14 -6.42 -15.54
CA ARG A 103 -8.83 -6.38 -16.98
C ARG A 103 -8.40 -7.76 -17.50
N LEU A 104 -7.56 -8.47 -16.75
CA LEU A 104 -7.11 -9.81 -17.13
C LEU A 104 -8.29 -10.80 -17.18
N ASN A 105 -9.20 -10.74 -16.21
CA ASN A 105 -10.42 -11.56 -16.23
C ASN A 105 -11.27 -11.28 -17.48
N SER A 106 -11.38 -10.02 -17.92
CA SER A 106 -12.11 -9.69 -19.16
C SER A 106 -11.48 -10.26 -20.44
N LEU A 107 -10.18 -10.54 -20.42
CA LEU A 107 -9.46 -11.13 -21.55
C LEU A 107 -9.55 -12.65 -21.61
N VAL A 108 -9.76 -13.32 -20.47
CA VAL A 108 -9.87 -14.79 -20.39
C VAL A 108 -10.93 -15.32 -21.35
N ASP A 109 -12.09 -14.66 -21.45
CA ASP A 109 -13.15 -15.05 -22.36
C ASP A 109 -12.73 -14.92 -23.83
N GLY A 110 -11.99 -13.87 -24.17
CA GLY A 110 -11.40 -13.70 -25.50
C GLY A 110 -10.40 -14.81 -25.83
N VAL A 111 -9.52 -15.14 -24.88
CA VAL A 111 -8.53 -16.21 -25.04
C VAL A 111 -9.18 -17.57 -25.29
N ARG A 112 -10.22 -17.90 -24.51
CA ARG A 112 -10.92 -19.20 -24.62
C ARG A 112 -11.66 -19.37 -25.96
N ASN A 113 -12.17 -18.28 -26.53
CA ASN A 113 -12.97 -18.33 -27.75
C ASN A 113 -12.14 -18.19 -29.03
N TYR A 114 -10.99 -17.51 -28.99
CA TYR A 114 -10.26 -17.12 -30.20
C TYR A 114 -8.79 -17.56 -30.24
N GLN A 115 -8.27 -18.11 -29.13
CA GLN A 115 -6.91 -18.66 -29.00
C GLN A 115 -6.95 -20.00 -28.22
N ASN A 116 -5.79 -20.52 -27.83
CA ASN A 116 -5.66 -21.72 -27.01
C ASN A 116 -6.22 -21.46 -25.59
N PRO A 117 -7.28 -22.17 -25.15
CA PRO A 117 -7.87 -22.00 -23.81
C PRO A 117 -6.88 -22.19 -22.67
N ALA A 118 -5.83 -23.00 -22.84
CA ALA A 118 -4.79 -23.21 -21.83
C ALA A 118 -4.04 -21.92 -21.48
N VAL A 119 -3.96 -20.94 -22.39
CA VAL A 119 -3.38 -19.61 -22.10
C VAL A 119 -4.29 -18.83 -21.15
N GLY A 120 -5.61 -19.00 -21.27
CA GLY A 120 -6.59 -18.39 -20.38
C GLY A 120 -6.52 -18.99 -18.98
N ASP A 121 -6.34 -20.31 -18.88
CA ASP A 121 -6.16 -20.99 -17.60
C ASP A 121 -4.83 -20.61 -16.94
N LEU A 122 -3.77 -20.39 -17.73
CA LEU A 122 -2.51 -19.85 -17.23
C LEU A 122 -2.68 -18.42 -16.65
N LEU A 123 -3.42 -17.54 -17.33
CA LEU A 123 -3.73 -16.20 -16.80
C LEU A 123 -4.46 -16.28 -15.45
N ILE A 124 -5.47 -17.14 -15.34
CA ILE A 124 -6.20 -17.35 -14.08
C ILE A 124 -5.26 -17.89 -13.00
N GLY A 125 -4.40 -18.85 -13.33
CA GLY A 125 -3.44 -19.43 -12.40
C GLY A 125 -2.51 -18.37 -11.79
N VAL A 126 -1.91 -17.53 -12.64
CA VAL A 126 -1.00 -16.46 -12.19
C VAL A 126 -1.72 -15.44 -11.30
N LEU A 127 -2.99 -15.12 -11.61
CA LEU A 127 -3.82 -14.24 -10.78
C LEU A 127 -4.11 -14.86 -9.41
N ALA A 128 -4.48 -16.14 -9.38
CA ALA A 128 -4.83 -16.85 -8.16
C ALA A 128 -3.65 -16.97 -7.18
N GLU A 129 -2.44 -17.20 -7.70
CA GLU A 129 -1.21 -17.25 -6.89
C GLU A 129 -0.97 -15.95 -6.11
N ASN A 130 -1.46 -14.81 -6.60
CA ASN A 130 -1.21 -13.51 -5.99
C ASN A 130 -2.24 -13.10 -4.92
N SER A 131 -3.28 -13.92 -4.71
CA SER A 131 -4.37 -13.63 -3.77
C SER A 131 -3.90 -13.34 -2.34
N SER A 132 -2.96 -14.15 -1.83
CA SER A 132 -2.40 -13.98 -0.49
C SER A 132 -1.63 -12.66 -0.33
N ASN A 133 -0.87 -12.24 -1.34
CA ASN A 133 -0.12 -10.98 -1.31
C ASN A 133 -1.07 -9.77 -1.34
N ARG A 134 -2.16 -9.85 -2.10
CA ARG A 134 -3.21 -8.82 -2.11
C ARG A 134 -3.84 -8.67 -0.72
N ASP A 135 -4.11 -9.77 -0.03
CA ASP A 135 -4.71 -9.73 1.31
C ASP A 135 -3.73 -9.16 2.35
N LYS A 136 -2.44 -9.52 2.26
CA LYS A 136 -1.38 -8.91 3.07
C LYS A 136 -1.26 -7.40 2.83
N LEU A 137 -1.28 -6.95 1.57
CA LEU A 137 -1.25 -5.52 1.25
C LEU A 137 -2.48 -4.79 1.81
N ARG A 138 -3.67 -5.39 1.74
CA ARG A 138 -4.89 -4.82 2.35
C ARG A 138 -4.74 -4.67 3.86
N GLN A 139 -4.21 -5.69 4.54
CA GLN A 139 -3.96 -5.63 5.97
C GLN A 139 -2.95 -4.53 6.30
N TYR A 140 -1.85 -4.46 5.55
CA TYR A 140 -0.83 -3.42 5.71
C TYR A 140 -1.40 -2.01 5.59
N ILE A 141 -2.23 -1.74 4.58
CA ILE A 141 -2.91 -0.46 4.39
C ILE A 141 -3.76 -0.10 5.61
N THR A 142 -4.47 -1.08 6.18
CA THR A 142 -5.32 -0.89 7.36
C THR A 142 -4.48 -0.59 8.60
N ASP A 143 -3.40 -1.32 8.81
CA ASP A 143 -2.46 -1.12 9.92
C ASP A 143 -1.78 0.25 9.83
N LEU A 144 -1.36 0.65 8.62
CA LEU A 144 -0.74 1.93 8.34
C LEU A 144 -1.71 3.08 8.59
N ALA A 145 -2.95 2.98 8.11
CA ALA A 145 -3.99 3.99 8.37
C ALA A 145 -4.26 4.15 9.87
N THR A 146 -4.46 3.02 10.59
CA THR A 146 -4.64 3.01 12.04
C THR A 146 -3.48 3.67 12.78
N THR A 147 -2.25 3.42 12.33
CA THR A 147 -1.04 4.01 12.91
C THR A 147 -1.00 5.52 12.69
N LYS A 148 -1.29 5.98 11.47
CA LYS A 148 -1.33 7.41 11.12
C LYS A 148 -2.41 8.16 11.91
N GLU A 149 -3.58 7.55 12.10
CA GLU A 149 -4.65 8.12 12.93
C GLU A 149 -4.20 8.31 14.39
N LYS A 150 -3.55 7.30 14.98
CA LYS A 150 -3.00 7.40 16.35
C LYS A 150 -1.90 8.47 16.45
N GLU A 151 -1.01 8.54 15.45
CA GLU A 151 0.04 9.57 15.39
C GLU A 151 -0.58 10.97 15.37
N PHE A 152 -1.63 11.20 14.57
CA PHE A 152 -2.31 12.48 14.52
C PHE A 152 -3.04 12.82 15.83
N GLU A 153 -3.64 11.84 16.50
CA GLU A 153 -4.27 12.05 17.81
C GLU A 153 -3.24 12.51 18.86
N ILE A 154 -2.06 11.89 18.87
CA ILE A 154 -0.97 12.27 19.78
C ILE A 154 -0.47 13.69 19.47
N VAL A 155 -0.26 13.99 18.19
CA VAL A 155 0.21 15.31 17.75
C VAL A 155 -0.81 16.40 18.12
N ASP A 156 -2.10 16.16 17.95
CA ASP A 156 -3.13 17.11 18.36
C ASP A 156 -3.13 17.32 19.88
N LYS A 157 -3.10 16.23 20.68
CA LYS A 157 -3.05 16.33 22.14
C LYS A 157 -1.86 17.16 22.64
N GLU A 158 -0.67 16.91 22.11
CA GLU A 158 0.53 17.67 22.50
C GLU A 158 0.47 19.13 21.99
N ALA A 159 -0.12 19.37 20.82
CA ALA A 159 -0.37 20.73 20.35
C ALA A 159 -1.32 21.50 21.27
N GLN A 160 -2.42 20.88 21.74
CA GLN A 160 -3.32 21.50 22.71
C GLN A 160 -2.64 21.74 24.06
N ARG A 161 -1.81 20.80 24.52
CA ARG A 161 -1.02 20.95 25.75
C ARG A 161 -0.09 22.16 25.67
N CYS A 162 0.64 22.31 24.58
CA CYS A 162 1.52 23.46 24.32
C CYS A 162 0.76 24.78 24.33
N ARG A 163 -0.42 24.84 23.69
CA ARG A 163 -1.30 26.03 23.72
C ARG A 163 -1.73 26.37 25.15
N GLY A 164 -2.09 25.36 25.95
CA GLY A 164 -2.41 25.53 27.36
C GLY A 164 -1.25 26.08 28.18
N SER A 165 -0.02 25.62 27.93
CA SER A 165 1.18 26.11 28.63
C SER A 165 1.53 27.56 28.27
N ILE A 166 1.43 27.94 26.99
CA ILE A 166 1.72 29.31 26.53
C ILE A 166 0.67 30.29 27.08
N SER A 167 -0.62 29.93 27.04
CA SER A 167 -1.69 30.81 27.55
C SER A 167 -1.63 31.06 29.06
N ARG A 168 -1.01 30.15 29.82
CA ARG A 168 -0.82 30.27 31.28
C ARG A 168 0.53 30.89 31.66
N GLN A 169 1.38 31.27 30.72
CA GLN A 169 2.63 31.95 31.05
C GLN A 169 2.32 33.33 31.64
N PRO A 170 2.78 33.63 32.87
CA PRO A 170 2.58 34.93 33.48
C PRO A 170 3.32 36.00 32.67
N ALA A 171 2.71 37.18 32.53
CA ALA A 171 3.34 38.31 31.86
C ALA A 171 4.70 38.65 32.51
N PRO A 172 5.72 39.01 31.72
CA PRO A 172 7.02 39.39 32.27
C PRO A 172 6.85 40.55 33.25
N LYS A 173 7.45 40.41 34.44
CA LYS A 173 7.40 41.45 35.48
C LYS A 173 8.02 42.75 34.94
N PRO A 174 7.38 43.92 35.12
CA PRO A 174 7.98 45.19 34.76
C PRO A 174 9.34 45.36 35.44
N ALA A 175 10.36 45.80 34.69
CA ALA A 175 11.68 46.06 35.23
C ALA A 175 11.59 47.15 36.32
N ALA A 176 12.22 46.90 37.47
CA ALA A 176 12.23 47.85 38.58
C ALA A 176 12.84 49.19 38.11
N PRO A 177 12.24 50.34 38.48
CA PRO A 177 12.73 51.64 38.06
C PRO A 177 14.17 51.84 38.58
N ALA A 178 15.07 52.18 37.68
CA ALA A 178 16.45 52.52 38.03
C ALA A 178 16.44 53.70 39.01
N LYS A 179 17.00 53.50 40.22
CA LYS A 179 17.21 54.58 41.19
C LYS A 179 18.12 55.63 40.54
N LYS A 180 17.59 56.83 40.30
CA LYS A 180 18.40 58.01 39.99
C LYS A 180 19.17 58.40 41.24
N GLN A 181 20.49 58.55 41.09
CA GLN A 181 21.42 59.11 42.08
C GLN A 181 21.20 60.61 42.22
#